data_AF-A0A6I6D8P7-F1
#
_entry.id   AF-A0A6I6D8P7-F1
#
_cell.length_a   1.000
_cell.length_b   1.000
_cell.length_c   1.000
_cell.angle_alpha   90.00
_cell.angle_beta   90.00
_cell.angle_gamma   90.00
#
_symmetry.space_group_name_H-M   'P 1'
#
loop_
_entity.id
_entity.type
_entity.pdbx_description
1 polymer ?
#
loop_
_entity_poly.entity_id
_entity_poly.type
_entity_poly.pdbx_seq_one_letter_code
_entity_poly.pdbx_strand_id
1 'polypeptide(L)' 'MIYGLIALSIGLILLLYFLFVYKSTNKKLLPTKNDDLVTYYIDFAIKLYPVPFWSGVIGLLLVLGSSIFLIINFIIS' A
#
# COMPACT_ATOMS: atom_id res chain seq x y z
N MET A 1 -16.27 -15.02 10.44
CA MET A 1 -16.24 -14.75 8.98
C MET A 1 -16.42 -13.26 8.58
N ILE A 2 -17.52 -12.57 8.90
CA ILE A 2 -17.82 -11.19 8.43
C ILE A 2 -16.74 -10.16 8.80
N TYR A 3 -16.28 -10.14 10.05
CA TYR A 3 -15.23 -9.20 10.50
C TYR A 3 -13.91 -9.36 9.72
N GLY A 4 -13.57 -10.59 9.31
CA GLY A 4 -12.40 -10.87 8.50
C GLY A 4 -12.53 -10.29 7.08
N LEU A 5 -13.72 -10.37 6.49
CA LEU A 5 -14.01 -9.79 5.16
C LEU A 5 -13.95 -8.25 5.19
N ILE A 6 -14.48 -7.62 6.24
CA ILE A 6 -14.41 -6.16 6.41
C ILE A 6 -12.95 -5.71 6.54
N ALA A 7 -12.17 -6.38 7.39
CA ALA A 7 -10.75 -6.09 7.58
C ALA A 7 -9.96 -6.27 6.26
N LEU A 8 -10.25 -7.32 5.49
CA LEU A 8 -9.61 -7.57 4.20
C LEU A 8 -9.95 -6.47 3.19
N SER A 9 -11.21 -6.03 3.12
CA SER A 9 -11.64 -4.94 2.25
C SER A 9 -10.93 -3.63 2.58
N ILE A 10 -10.83 -3.27 3.87
CA ILE A 10 -10.12 -2.08 4.33
C ILE A 10 -8.63 -2.17 3.95
N GLY A 11 -8.00 -3.32 4.16
CA GLY A 11 -6.60 -3.56 3.78
C GLY A 11 -6.34 -3.37 2.29
N LEU A 12 -7.26 -3.86 1.44
CA LEU A 12 -7.18 -3.67 -0.01
C LEU A 12 -7.32 -2.20 -0.43
N ILE A 13 -8.22 -1.44 0.20
CA ILE A 13 -8.41 -0.01 -0.08
C ILE A 13 -7.14 0.77 0.26
N LEU A 14 -6.52 0.48 1.40
CA LEU A 14 -5.24 1.07 1.81
C LEU A 14 -4.11 0.76 0.82
N LEU A 15 -4.01 -0.48 0.35
CA LEU A 15 -3.04 -0.87 -0.67
C LEU A 15 -3.30 -0.16 -2.01
N LEU A 16 -4.55 -0.07 -2.44
CA LEU A 16 -4.93 0.65 -3.67
C LEU A 16 -4.55 2.12 -3.60
N TYR A 17 -4.79 2.76 -2.45
CA TYR A 17 -4.39 4.14 -2.21
C TYR A 17 -2.87 4.31 -2.36
N PHE A 18 -2.08 3.45 -1.71
CA PHE A 18 -0.62 3.48 -1.84
C PHE A 18 -0.16 3.31 -3.30
N LEU A 19 -0.70 2.31 -4.02
CA LEU A 19 -0.36 2.05 -5.42
C LEU A 19 -0.71 3.23 -6.34
N PHE A 20 -1.85 3.88 -6.09
CA PHE A 20 -2.27 5.04 -6.85
C PHE A 20 -1.31 6.22 -6.64
N VAL A 21 -0.96 6.51 -5.39
CA VAL A 21 0.01 7.57 -5.06
C VAL A 21 1.39 7.24 -5.64
N TYR A 22 1.86 6.01 -5.50
CA TYR A 22 3.12 5.53 -6.08
C TYR A 22 3.17 5.79 -7.60
N LYS A 23 2.13 5.35 -8.32
CA LYS A 23 2.05 5.50 -9.79
C LYS A 23 1.96 6.97 -10.21
N SER A 24 1.18 7.77 -9.49
CA SER A 24 1.02 9.21 -9.74
C SER A 24 2.34 9.96 -9.54
N THR A 25 3.03 9.70 -8.42
CA THR A 25 4.31 10.33 -8.09
C THR A 25 5.40 9.93 -9.10
N ASN A 26 5.45 8.64 -9.47
CA ASN A 26 6.42 8.17 -10.46
C ASN A 26 6.24 8.84 -11.82
N LYS A 27 4.99 9.00 -12.29
CA LYS A 27 4.71 9.71 -13.55
C LYS A 27 5.12 11.18 -13.49
N LYS A 28 4.91 11.85 -12.35
CA LYS A 28 5.25 13.27 -12.18
C LYS A 28 6.76 13.51 -12.12
N LEU A 29 7.52 12.58 -11.54
CA LEU A 29 8.97 12.69 -11.37
C LEU A 29 9.76 12.01 -12.49
N LEU A 30 9.08 11.43 -13.47
CA LEU A 30 9.70 10.77 -14.62
C LEU A 30 10.69 11.67 -15.41
N PRO A 31 10.42 12.98 -15.61
CA PRO A 31 11.39 13.89 -16.23
C PRO A 31 12.66 14.02 -15.39
N THR A 32 12.51 14.24 -14.08
CA THR A 32 13.61 14.40 -13.13
C THR A 32 14.48 13.15 -13.04
N LYS A 33 13.89 11.96 -13.23
CA LYS A 33 14.63 10.68 -13.22
C LYS A 33 15.72 10.61 -14.29
N ASN A 34 15.49 11.22 -15.45
CA ASN A 34 16.42 11.15 -16.57
C ASN A 34 17.57 12.16 -16.42
N ASP A 35 17.33 13.25 -15.70
CA ASP A 35 18.30 14.34 -15.52
C ASP A 35 19.11 14.15 -14.22
N ASP A 36 18.46 13.79 -13.12
CA ASP A 36 19.08 13.57 -11.80
C ASP A 36 18.36 12.48 -10.99
N LEU A 37 19.01 11.31 -10.93
CA LEU A 37 18.53 10.17 -10.17
C LEU A 37 18.47 10.43 -8.66
N VAL A 38 19.40 11.20 -8.10
CA VAL A 38 19.46 11.44 -6.65
C VAL A 38 18.28 12.29 -6.23
N THR A 39 18.07 13.42 -6.91
CA THR A 39 16.94 14.31 -6.65
C THR A 39 15.61 13.58 -6.87
N TYR A 40 15.51 12.74 -7.90
CA TYR A 40 14.35 11.88 -8.12
C TYR A 40 14.01 11.02 -6.88
N TYR A 41 14.99 10.31 -6.32
CA TYR A 41 14.73 9.43 -5.16
C TYR A 41 14.38 10.21 -3.90
N ILE A 42 14.97 11.38 -3.68
CA ILE A 42 14.65 12.24 -2.54
C ILE A 42 13.21 12.76 -2.65
N ASP A 43 12.83 13.32 -3.80
CA ASP A 43 11.47 13.83 -4.01
C ASP A 43 10.42 12.71 -3.98
N PHE A 44 10.79 11.53 -4.47
CA PHE A 44 9.95 10.35 -4.40
C PHE A 44 9.74 9.91 -2.95
N ALA A 45 10.81 9.83 -2.16
CA ALA A 45 10.74 9.50 -0.75
C ALA A 45 9.91 10.52 0.03
N ILE A 46 10.11 11.82 -0.19
CA ILE A 46 9.35 12.89 0.48
C ILE A 46 7.86 12.82 0.14
N LYS A 47 7.48 12.45 -1.09
CA LYS A 47 6.07 12.32 -1.48
C LYS A 47 5.41 11.05 -0.97
N LEU A 48 6.16 9.96 -0.83
CA LEU A 48 5.61 8.68 -0.35
C LEU A 48 5.63 8.59 1.17
N TYR A 49 6.57 9.25 1.83
CA TYR A 49 6.69 9.26 3.27
C TYR A 49 6.00 10.50 3.87
N PRO A 50 5.35 10.41 5.05
CA PRO A 50 5.10 9.21 5.82
C PRO A 50 3.80 8.50 5.42
N VAL A 51 2.74 9.26 5.11
CA VAL A 51 1.36 8.73 5.10
C VAL A 51 1.13 7.68 4.01
N PRO A 52 1.46 7.90 2.73
CA PRO A 52 1.25 6.88 1.69
C PRO A 52 1.99 5.57 1.99
N PHE A 53 3.25 5.66 2.42
CA PHE A 53 4.07 4.50 2.75
C PHE A 53 3.46 3.68 3.90
N TRP A 54 3.16 4.33 5.02
CA TRP A 54 2.56 3.65 6.17
C TRP A 54 1.17 3.10 5.88
N SER A 55 0.39 3.77 5.03
CA SER A 55 -0.88 3.24 4.51
C SER A 55 -0.67 1.91 3.76
N GLY A 56 0.34 1.82 2.90
CA GLY A 56 0.67 0.58 2.20
C GLY A 56 1.12 -0.54 3.14
N VAL A 57 1.98 -0.22 4.11
CA VAL A 57 2.47 -1.18 5.11
C VAL A 57 1.32 -1.72 5.98
N ILE A 58 0.48 -0.84 6.52
CA ILE A 58 -0.68 -1.21 7.33
C ILE A 58 -1.68 -2.01 6.50
N GLY A 59 -1.95 -1.58 5.26
CA GLY A 59 -2.83 -2.30 4.34
C GLY A 59 -2.35 -3.71 4.06
N LEU A 60 -1.04 -3.90 3.83
CA LEU A 60 -0.45 -5.21 3.59
C LEU A 60 -0.54 -6.13 4.81
N LEU A 61 -0.25 -5.61 6.01
CA LEU A 61 -0.42 -6.36 7.26
C LEU A 61 -1.88 -6.75 7.50
N LEU A 62 -2.83 -5.85 7.22
CA LEU A 62 -4.26 -6.11 7.31
C LEU A 62 -4.69 -7.20 6.34
N VAL A 63 -4.25 -7.15 5.08
CA VAL A 63 -4.58 -8.18 4.09
C VAL A 63 -4.02 -9.54 4.51
N LEU A 64 -2.76 -9.62 4.93
CA LEU A 64 -2.17 -10.88 5.39
C LEU A 64 -2.87 -11.43 6.63
N GLY A 65 -3.04 -10.61 7.66
CA GLY A 65 -3.70 -11.02 8.91
C GLY A 65 -5.16 -11.43 8.71
N SER A 66 -5.92 -10.67 7.93
CA SER A 66 -7.31 -11.00 7.62
C SER A 66 -7.44 -12.26 6.77
N SER A 67 -6.51 -12.49 5.83
CA SER A 67 -6.48 -13.70 5.01
C SER A 67 -6.22 -14.95 5.88
N ILE A 68 -5.22 -14.89 6.77
CA ILE A 68 -4.93 -15.98 7.72
C ILE A 68 -6.14 -16.26 8.60
N PHE A 69 -6.75 -15.21 9.15
CA PHE A 69 -7.94 -15.34 10.00
C PHE A 69 -9.11 -16.00 9.26
N LEU A 70 -9.39 -15.58 8.02
CA LEU A 70 -10.46 -16.16 7.20
C LEU A 70 -10.20 -17.63 6.87
N ILE A 71 -8.96 -17.99 6.51
CA ILE A 71 -8.57 -19.37 6.23
C ILE A 71 -8.79 -20.26 7.46
N ILE A 72 -8.33 -19.83 8.64
CA ILE A 72 -8.52 -20.57 9.89
C ILE A 72 -10.02 -20.73 10.20
N ASN A 73 -10.81 -19.66 10.07
CA ASN A 73 -12.25 -19.69 10.33
C ASN A 73 -12.99 -20.63 9.36
N PHE A 74 -12.55 -20.68 8.10
CA PHE A 74 -13.12 -21.54 7.08
C PHE A 74 -12.77 -23.03 7.27
N ILE A 75 -11.58 -23.34 7.79
CA ILE A 75 -11.16 -24.73 8.05
C ILE A 75 -11.85 -25.31 9.30
N ILE A 76 -12.14 -24.47 10.30
CA ILE A 76 -12.71 -24.89 11.59
C ILE A 76 -14.26 -24.93 11.55
N SER A 77 -14.88 -24.14 10.68
CA SER A 77 -16.34 -24.09 10.50
C SER A 77 -16.85 -25.17 9.54
#